data_AF-A0A562PX36-F1
#
_entry.id   AF-A0A562PX36-F1
#
_cell.length_a   1.000
_cell.length_b   1.000
_cell.length_c   1.000
_cell.angle_alpha   90.00
_cell.angle_beta   90.00
_cell.angle_gamma   90.00
#
_symmetry.space_group_name_H-M   'P 1'
#
loop_
_entity.id
_entity.type
_entity.pdbx_description
1 polymer ?
#
loop_
_entity_poly.entity_id
_entity_poly.type
_entity_poly.pdbx_seq_one_letter_code
_entity_poly.pdbx_strand_id
1 'polypeptide(L)' 'MKKYIFISPEGSTEAPNSLYEVNNMQVIGIVENVINEDEALKKLLIENEWIIDAEFNIAEFIIYEIS' A
#
# COMPACT_ATOMS: atom_id res chain seq x y z
N MET A 1 -11.17 10.60 13.77
CA MET A 1 -11.16 9.71 12.59
C MET A 1 -9.72 9.57 12.14
N LYS A 2 -9.32 8.38 11.72
CA LYS A 2 -7.93 8.04 11.43
C LYS A 2 -7.66 8.03 9.94
N LYS A 3 -6.37 8.03 9.60
CA LYS A 3 -5.87 7.92 8.24
C LYS A 3 -4.80 6.83 8.20
N TYR A 4 -4.79 6.04 7.14
CA TYR A 4 -3.86 4.93 6.95
C TYR A 4 -3.21 5.00 5.57
N ILE A 5 -1.95 4.60 5.48
CA ILE A 5 -1.23 4.36 4.23
C ILE A 5 -0.92 2.88 4.10
N PHE A 6 -1.11 2.35 2.89
CA PHE A 6 -0.83 0.97 2.53
C PHE A 6 0.37 0.93 1.60
N ILE A 7 1.37 0.13 1.95
CA ILE A 7 2.62 0.04 1.21
C ILE A 7 2.89 -1.43 0.88
N SER A 8 3.28 -1.73 -0.35
CA SER A 8 3.73 -3.07 -0.73
C SER A 8 5.21 -3.04 -1.16
N PRO A 9 6.01 -4.04 -0.74
CA PRO A 9 7.35 -4.25 -1.29
C PRO A 9 7.31 -4.96 -2.65
N GLU A 10 6.14 -5.39 -3.13
CA GLU A 10 5.99 -6.08 -4.41
C GLU A 10 6.31 -5.21 -5.62
N GLY A 11 6.83 -5.85 -6.67
CA GLY A 11 7.29 -5.19 -7.88
C GLY A 11 8.78 -4.85 -7.83
N SER A 12 9.20 -3.89 -8.65
CA SER A 12 10.59 -3.44 -8.74
C SER A 12 10.66 -1.91 -8.77
N THR A 13 11.73 -1.37 -8.18
CA THR A 13 12.09 0.05 -8.28
C THR A 13 13.52 0.13 -8.80
N GLU A 14 13.76 1.02 -9.76
CA GLU A 14 15.09 1.29 -10.30
C GLU A 14 15.62 2.61 -9.76
N ALA A 15 16.86 2.62 -9.30
CA ALA A 15 17.55 3.85 -8.94
C ALA A 15 17.96 4.63 -10.20
N PRO A 16 18.04 5.98 -10.14
CA PRO A 16 18.57 6.78 -11.26
C PRO A 16 19.98 6.38 -11.68
N ASN A 17 20.76 5.82 -10.74
CA ASN A 17 22.04 5.19 -11.00
C ASN A 17 21.93 3.69 -10.72
N SER A 18 21.93 2.89 -11.79
CA SER A 18 21.77 1.44 -11.74
C SER A 18 22.91 0.68 -11.06
N LEU A 19 24.00 1.36 -10.65
CA LEU A 19 25.05 0.77 -9.83
C LEU A 19 24.65 0.58 -8.35
N TYR A 20 23.51 1.14 -7.94
CA TYR A 20 23.01 1.04 -6.57
C TYR A 20 21.69 0.28 -6.52
N GLU A 21 21.62 -0.69 -5.63
CA GLU A 21 20.37 -1.39 -5.30
C GLU A 21 19.53 -0.53 -4.36
N VAL A 22 18.22 -0.52 -4.60
CA VAL A 22 17.25 0.19 -3.76
C VAL A 22 16.11 -0.74 -3.39
N ASN A 23 15.63 -0.60 -2.15
CA ASN A 23 14.43 -1.30 -1.71
C ASN A 23 13.21 -0.76 -2.47
N ASN A 24 12.39 -1.66 -2.98
CA ASN A 24 11.10 -1.31 -3.55
C ASN A 24 10.08 -1.14 -2.43
N MET A 25 9.39 0.01 -2.40
CA MET A 25 8.30 0.30 -1.49
C MET A 25 7.30 1.19 -2.22
N GLN A 26 6.15 0.64 -2.59
CA GLN A 26 5.14 1.32 -3.39
C GLN A 26 3.92 1.65 -2.54
N VAL A 27 3.44 2.89 -2.63
CA VAL A 27 2.18 3.28 -1.99
C VAL A 27 1.02 2.75 -2.81
N ILE A 28 0.28 1.81 -2.24
CA ILE A 28 -0.89 1.19 -2.86
C ILE A 28 -2.12 2.08 -2.69
N GLY A 29 -2.23 2.76 -1.56
CA GLY A 29 -3.29 3.72 -1.34
C GLY A 29 -3.23 4.40 0.02
N ILE A 30 -4.06 5.42 0.14
CA ILE A 30 -4.23 6.20 1.36
C ILE A 30 -5.73 6.22 1.67
N VAL A 31 -6.09 5.73 2.85
CA VAL A 31 -7.48 5.67 3.29
C VAL A 31 -7.70 6.60 4.47
N GLU A 32 -8.71 7.45 4.34
CA GLU A 32 -9.10 8.43 5.35
C GLU A 32 -10.48 8.10 5.94
N ASN A 33 -10.74 8.72 7.10
CA ASN A 33 -12.06 8.77 7.72
C ASN A 33 -12.56 7.43 8.25
N VAL A 34 -11.65 6.61 8.81
CA VAL A 34 -11.92 5.27 9.34
C VAL A 34 -11.58 5.16 10.83
N ILE A 35 -12.06 4.12 11.50
CA ILE A 35 -11.90 3.92 12.95
C ILE A 35 -10.67 3.07 13.27
N ASN A 36 -10.31 2.13 12.40
CA ASN A 36 -9.20 1.19 12.60
C ASN A 36 -8.63 0.67 11.26
N GLU A 37 -7.59 -0.15 11.39
CA GLU A 37 -6.86 -0.77 10.28
C GLU A 37 -7.73 -1.70 9.42
N ASP A 38 -8.57 -2.54 10.03
CA ASP A 38 -9.45 -3.48 9.32
C ASP A 38 -10.46 -2.74 8.43
N GLU A 39 -11.05 -1.66 8.94
CA GLU A 39 -11.95 -0.81 8.17
C GLU A 39 -11.20 -0.10 7.04
N ALA A 40 -9.98 0.36 7.30
CA ALA A 40 -9.12 0.97 6.30
C ALA A 40 -8.84 -0.01 5.14
N LEU A 41 -8.49 -1.25 5.45
CA LEU A 41 -8.16 -2.28 4.45
C LEU A 41 -9.39 -2.63 3.61
N LYS A 42 -10.55 -2.84 4.24
CA LYS A 42 -11.81 -3.11 3.51
C LYS A 42 -12.15 -1.96 2.57
N LYS A 43 -12.04 -0.72 3.05
CA LYS A 43 -12.32 0.47 2.25
C LYS A 43 -11.35 0.60 1.08
N LEU A 44 -10.06 0.36 1.29
CA LEU A 44 -9.06 0.32 0.22
C LEU A 44 -9.47 -0.64 -0.90
N LEU A 45 -9.77 -1.90 -0.55
CA LEU A 45 -10.06 -2.95 -1.53
C LEU A 45 -11.38 -2.73 -2.28
N ILE A 46 -12.40 -2.16 -1.61
CA ILE A 46 -13.67 -1.82 -2.25
C ILE A 46 -13.52 -0.67 -3.25
N GLU A 47 -12.71 0.34 -2.90
CA GLU A 47 -12.51 1.53 -3.73
C GLU A 47 -11.50 1.29 -4.87
N ASN A 48 -10.72 0.20 -4.81
CA ASN A 48 -9.59 -0.08 -5.70
C ASN A 48 -9.58 -1.54 -6.17
N GLU A 49 -10.56 -1.93 -7.01
CA GLU A 49 -10.65 -3.29 -7.57
C GLU A 49 -9.37 -3.73 -8.31
N TRP A 50 -8.63 -2.76 -8.88
CA TRP A 50 -7.36 -3.00 -9.57
C TRP A 50 -6.29 -3.69 -8.71
N ILE A 51 -6.35 -3.57 -7.38
CA ILE A 51 -5.41 -4.23 -6.48
C ILE A 51 -5.50 -5.75 -6.62
N ILE A 52 -6.74 -6.25 -6.75
CA ILE A 52 -7.00 -7.68 -6.93
C ILE A 52 -6.66 -8.09 -8.37
N ASP A 53 -7.05 -7.29 -9.35
CA ASP A 53 -6.77 -7.56 -10.77
C ASP A 53 -5.26 -7.60 -11.09
N ALA A 54 -4.47 -6.82 -10.36
CA ALA A 54 -3.01 -6.79 -10.44
C ALA A 54 -2.32 -7.87 -9.58
N GLU A 55 -3.10 -8.74 -8.92
CA GLU A 55 -2.63 -9.89 -8.13
C GLU A 55 -1.72 -9.54 -6.94
N PHE A 56 -1.88 -8.36 -6.33
CA PHE A 56 -1.12 -8.00 -5.14
C PHE A 56 -1.42 -8.95 -3.97
N ASN A 57 -0.36 -9.34 -3.25
CA ASN A 57 -0.49 -10.11 -2.02
C ASN A 57 -0.87 -9.19 -0.86
N ILE A 58 -2.17 -9.06 -0.61
CA ILE A 58 -2.74 -8.22 0.45
C ILE A 58 -2.15 -8.55 1.84
N ALA A 59 -1.73 -9.79 2.09
CA ALA A 59 -1.13 -10.19 3.36
C ALA A 59 0.28 -9.60 3.60
N GLU A 60 0.94 -9.13 2.54
CA GLU A 60 2.25 -8.48 2.60
C GLU A 60 2.16 -6.95 2.69
N PHE A 61 0.95 -6.39 2.70
CA PHE A 61 0.78 -4.95 2.86
C PHE A 61 1.26 -4.51 4.23
N ILE A 62 2.14 -3.50 4.21
CA ILE A 62 2.57 -2.78 5.38
C ILE A 62 1.60 -1.62 5.57
N ILE A 63 0.93 -1.61 6.72
CA ILE A 63 -0.12 -0.65 7.02
C ILE A 63 0.35 0.26 8.16
N TYR A 64 0.28 1.57 7.94
CA TYR A 64 0.63 2.56 8.97
C TYR A 64 -0.48 3.58 9.17
N GLU A 65 -0.83 3.83 10.42
CA GLU A 65 -1.64 4.98 10.81
C GLU A 65 -0.79 6.25 10.63
N ILE A 66 -1.34 7.25 9.96
CA ILE A 66 -0.69 8.52 9.69
C ILE A 66 -1.55 9.68 10.20
N SER A 67 -0.89 10.78 10.56
CA SER A 67 -1.47 11.97 11.20
C SER A 67 -2.22 12.88 10.26
#